data_AF-A0A9E6VKK8-F1
#
_entry.id   AF-A0A9E6VKK8-F1
#
_cell.length_a   1.000
_cell.length_b   1.000
_cell.length_c   1.000
_cell.angle_alpha   90.00
_cell.angle_beta   90.00
_cell.angle_gamma   90.00
#
_symmetry.space_group_name_H-M   'P 1'
#
loop_
_entity.id
_entity.type
_entity.pdbx_description
1 polymer ?
#
loop_
_entity_poly.entity_id
_entity_poly.type
_entity_poly.pdbx_seq_one_letter_code
_entity_poly.pdbx_strand_id
1 'polypeptide(L)'
;MLLAGIGAHFGNYFMSGMAKVTLDGGPLSWILENPTSSIMLAGYGLGAAPLGFSESLLAHAYEAVRAVQIPMNVVILAAQLLCFLAFLRRRWLIGLTAFFDIMHIGIFLLSGALFLHWIILNSLIVAVLTRMKESSFSTTAIVTGIVVTIFGDAVFYNARLGWYDSRQIRQAHFEALTKEGDWVRVAPSFFRDASYLLYARHFGYQEYRRESGHVPTSAWGQIGIRKVQPKSSEIASSNYEIMKLTNECAYPVEQPITPPDYDAARPAPFILGQHNRAVNLASSAVAVGYNFYPHHHYSMPFLHRAFEALEPRDIVAYRYLVDTVCLDVADGKVVRRVMTQTLGPRIDVRQ
;
A
#
# COMPACT_ATOMS: atom_id res chain seq x y z
N MET A 1 -14.00 29.50 8.86
CA MET A 1 -12.69 28.82 9.00
C MET A 1 -12.81 27.31 9.12
N LEU A 2 -13.68 26.74 9.97
CA LEU A 2 -13.85 25.27 10.07
C LEU A 2 -14.12 24.58 8.72
N LEU A 3 -15.12 25.02 7.94
CA LEU A 3 -15.43 24.41 6.64
C LEU A 3 -14.30 24.53 5.62
N ALA A 4 -13.43 25.55 5.73
CA ALA A 4 -12.24 25.67 4.90
C ALA A 4 -11.22 24.56 5.26
N GLY A 5 -11.00 24.30 6.56
CA GLY A 5 -10.14 23.21 7.02
C GLY A 5 -10.68 21.83 6.62
N ILE A 6 -12.00 21.62 6.74
CA ILE A 6 -12.64 20.40 6.22
C ILE A 6 -12.50 20.32 4.70
N GLY A 7 -12.60 21.45 3.99
CA GLY A 7 -12.39 21.51 2.55
C GLY A 7 -10.98 21.12 2.14
N ALA A 8 -9.96 21.56 2.89
CA ALA A 8 -8.58 21.16 2.65
C ALA A 8 -8.39 19.65 2.84
N HIS A 9 -9.01 19.07 3.87
CA HIS A 9 -9.02 17.62 4.07
C HIS A 9 -9.74 16.89 2.92
N PHE A 10 -10.93 17.38 2.53
CA PHE A 10 -11.72 16.81 1.44
C PHE A 10 -11.04 16.90 0.07
N GLY A 11 -10.17 17.91 -0.11
CA GLY A 11 -9.32 18.06 -1.29
C GLY A 11 -8.46 16.83 -1.57
N ASN A 12 -8.04 16.09 -0.54
CA ASN A 12 -7.32 14.82 -0.73
C ASN A 12 -8.17 13.76 -1.45
N TYR A 13 -9.46 13.63 -1.10
CA TYR A 13 -10.35 12.69 -1.76
C TYR A 13 -10.72 13.18 -3.16
N PHE A 14 -11.01 14.47 -3.32
CA PHE A 14 -11.32 15.07 -4.62
C PHE A 14 -10.16 14.88 -5.61
N MET A 15 -8.94 15.26 -5.21
CA MET A 15 -7.75 15.11 -6.05
C MET A 15 -7.38 13.64 -6.30
N SER A 16 -7.69 12.74 -5.37
CA SER A 16 -7.58 11.29 -5.61
C SER A 16 -8.61 10.76 -6.62
N GLY A 17 -9.82 11.35 -6.67
CA GLY A 17 -10.81 11.07 -7.70
C GLY A 17 -10.37 11.61 -9.06
N MET A 18 -9.87 12.85 -9.09
CA MET A 18 -9.29 13.46 -10.30
C MET A 18 -8.14 12.62 -10.85
N ALA A 19 -7.22 12.18 -9.98
CA ALA A 19 -6.09 11.35 -10.38
C ALA A 19 -6.51 10.03 -11.06
N LYS A 20 -7.67 9.45 -10.69
CA LYS A 20 -8.22 8.23 -11.32
C LYS A 20 -8.79 8.49 -12.71
N VAL A 21 -9.55 9.57 -12.90
CA VAL A 21 -10.14 9.90 -14.21
C VAL A 21 -9.13 10.46 -15.20
N THR A 22 -7.97 10.92 -14.73
CA THR A 22 -6.87 11.40 -15.57
C THR A 22 -5.81 10.34 -15.84
N LEU A 23 -6.06 9.07 -15.51
CA LEU A 23 -5.17 7.99 -15.93
C LEU A 23 -5.17 7.85 -17.46
N ASP A 24 -4.08 7.33 -18.00
CA ASP A 24 -3.77 7.29 -19.44
C ASP A 24 -4.64 6.32 -20.27
N GLY A 25 -5.43 5.46 -19.62
CA GLY A 25 -6.44 4.61 -20.27
C GLY A 25 -7.77 5.32 -20.50
N GLY A 26 -7.87 6.59 -20.09
CA GLY A 26 -9.09 7.39 -20.19
C GLY A 26 -9.96 7.35 -18.92
N PRO A 27 -11.02 8.18 -18.87
CA PRO A 27 -11.74 8.49 -17.62
C PRO A 27 -12.52 7.32 -17.02
N LEU A 28 -12.83 6.29 -17.81
CA LEU A 28 -13.58 5.11 -17.36
C LEU A 28 -12.70 3.89 -17.10
N SER A 29 -11.43 3.92 -17.51
CA SER A 29 -10.50 2.78 -17.36
C SER A 29 -10.37 2.33 -15.90
N TRP A 30 -10.31 3.28 -14.96
CA TRP A 30 -10.24 2.97 -13.54
C TRP A 30 -11.49 2.27 -13.02
N ILE A 31 -12.67 2.59 -13.56
CA ILE A 31 -13.93 1.98 -13.11
C ILE A 31 -14.10 0.58 -13.72
N LEU A 32 -13.95 0.50 -15.03
CA LEU A 32 -14.38 -0.66 -15.82
C LEU A 32 -13.31 -1.75 -15.89
N GLU A 33 -12.03 -1.40 -15.78
CA GLU A 33 -10.94 -2.30 -16.13
C GLU A 33 -9.88 -2.46 -15.05
N ASN A 34 -9.72 -1.48 -14.17
CA ASN A 34 -8.73 -1.57 -13.10
C ASN A 34 -9.09 -2.69 -12.11
N PRO A 35 -8.23 -3.70 -11.91
CA PRO A 35 -8.53 -4.84 -11.04
C PRO A 35 -8.30 -4.49 -9.56
N THR A 36 -9.09 -3.55 -9.02
CA THR A 36 -8.96 -3.01 -7.65
C THR A 36 -8.99 -4.08 -6.55
N SER A 37 -9.66 -5.22 -6.79
CA SER A 37 -9.62 -6.39 -5.90
C SER A 37 -8.20 -6.95 -5.68
N SER A 38 -7.28 -6.76 -6.64
CA SER A 38 -5.91 -7.28 -6.58
C SER A 38 -5.08 -6.70 -5.44
N ILE A 39 -5.47 -5.53 -4.89
CA ILE A 39 -4.82 -4.96 -3.70
C ILE A 39 -4.88 -5.92 -2.50
N MET A 40 -5.90 -6.79 -2.43
CA MET A 40 -6.02 -7.81 -1.40
C MET A 40 -4.91 -8.85 -1.51
N LEU A 41 -4.65 -9.31 -2.74
CA LEU A 41 -3.60 -10.27 -3.02
C LEU A 41 -2.23 -9.65 -2.74
N ALA A 42 -2.01 -8.40 -3.15
CA ALA A 42 -0.79 -7.68 -2.86
C ALA A 42 -0.54 -7.56 -1.35
N GLY A 43 -1.55 -7.13 -0.59
CA GLY A 43 -1.49 -7.06 0.88
C GLY A 43 -1.19 -8.41 1.53
N TYR A 44 -1.79 -9.49 1.04
CA TYR A 44 -1.51 -10.85 1.51
C TYR A 44 -0.07 -11.27 1.23
N GLY A 45 0.38 -11.12 -0.02
CA GLY A 45 1.73 -11.47 -0.41
C GLY A 45 2.80 -10.61 0.30
N LEU A 46 2.44 -9.45 0.82
CA LEU A 46 3.31 -8.61 1.66
C LEU A 46 3.35 -9.03 3.13
N GLY A 47 2.45 -9.93 3.54
CA GLY A 47 2.27 -10.30 4.95
C GLY A 47 1.48 -9.26 5.74
N ALA A 48 0.74 -8.37 5.06
CA ALA A 48 0.06 -7.24 5.69
C ALA A 48 -1.46 -7.39 5.82
N ALA A 49 -2.11 -8.25 5.01
CA ALA A 49 -3.56 -8.35 4.99
C ALA A 49 -4.13 -9.02 6.26
N PRO A 50 -4.98 -8.34 7.06
CA PRO A 50 -5.61 -8.90 8.25
C PRO A 50 -6.40 -10.19 7.97
N LEU A 51 -7.12 -10.28 6.86
CA LEU A 51 -7.87 -11.49 6.49
C LEU A 51 -6.97 -12.69 6.15
N GLY A 52 -5.66 -12.48 6.00
CA GLY A 52 -4.70 -13.55 5.71
C GLY A 52 -4.55 -14.59 6.82
N PHE A 53 -5.19 -14.43 7.99
CA PHE A 53 -5.19 -15.47 9.03
C PHE A 53 -5.85 -16.76 8.56
N SER A 54 -6.72 -16.67 7.55
CA SER A 54 -7.36 -17.79 6.86
C SER A 54 -7.33 -17.52 5.36
N GLU A 55 -6.49 -18.28 4.63
CA GLU A 55 -6.40 -18.20 3.16
C GLU A 55 -7.77 -18.40 2.49
N SER A 56 -8.60 -19.28 3.05
CA SER A 56 -9.94 -19.52 2.54
C SER A 56 -10.83 -18.29 2.70
N LEU A 57 -10.84 -17.66 3.89
CA LEU A 57 -11.65 -16.46 4.10
C LEU A 57 -11.20 -15.32 3.17
N LEU A 58 -9.88 -15.12 3.04
CA LEU A 58 -9.32 -14.13 2.13
C LEU A 58 -9.71 -14.41 0.68
N ALA A 59 -9.64 -15.67 0.23
CA ALA A 59 -10.02 -16.08 -1.12
C ALA A 59 -11.52 -15.81 -1.40
N HIS A 60 -12.41 -16.15 -0.47
CA HIS A 60 -13.84 -15.85 -0.59
C HIS A 60 -14.11 -14.34 -0.62
N ALA A 61 -13.44 -13.57 0.25
CA ALA A 61 -13.56 -12.12 0.26
C ALA A 61 -13.04 -11.50 -1.04
N TYR A 62 -11.94 -12.01 -1.59
CA TYR A 62 -11.39 -11.59 -2.88
C TYR A 62 -12.39 -11.79 -4.02
N GLU A 63 -12.95 -13.00 -4.15
CA GLU A 63 -13.94 -13.28 -5.20
C GLU A 63 -15.23 -12.45 -5.02
N ALA A 64 -15.67 -12.23 -3.78
CA ALA A 64 -16.82 -11.36 -3.50
C ALA A 64 -16.55 -9.91 -3.93
N VAL A 65 -15.40 -9.34 -3.58
CA VAL A 65 -15.01 -7.97 -3.98
C VAL A 65 -14.84 -7.88 -5.49
N ARG A 66 -14.22 -8.89 -6.12
CA ARG A 66 -14.06 -8.98 -7.57
C ARG A 66 -15.41 -8.99 -8.30
N ALA A 67 -16.39 -9.72 -7.79
CA ALA A 67 -17.74 -9.79 -8.39
C ALA A 67 -18.49 -8.44 -8.38
N VAL A 68 -18.24 -7.60 -7.37
CA VAL A 68 -18.87 -6.27 -7.23
C VAL A 68 -17.91 -5.12 -7.52
N GLN A 69 -16.78 -5.39 -8.18
CA GLN A 69 -15.69 -4.43 -8.32
C GLN A 69 -16.11 -3.17 -9.06
N ILE A 70 -16.82 -3.32 -10.20
CA ILE A 70 -17.29 -2.19 -11.00
C ILE A 70 -18.23 -1.28 -10.21
N PRO A 71 -19.35 -1.78 -9.60
CA PRO A 71 -20.23 -0.91 -8.82
C PRO A 71 -19.52 -0.30 -7.60
N MET A 72 -18.61 -1.04 -6.95
CA MET A 72 -17.78 -0.50 -5.87
C MET A 72 -16.90 0.66 -6.36
N ASN A 73 -16.22 0.51 -7.50
CA ASN A 73 -15.39 1.54 -8.10
C ASN A 73 -16.21 2.78 -8.48
N VAL A 74 -17.42 2.61 -9.03
CA VAL A 74 -18.36 3.72 -9.31
C VAL A 74 -18.66 4.50 -8.03
N VAL A 75 -19.02 3.80 -6.94
CA VAL A 75 -19.35 4.44 -5.66
C VAL A 75 -18.15 5.20 -5.09
N ILE A 76 -16.97 4.57 -5.08
CA ILE A 76 -15.73 5.19 -4.59
C ILE A 76 -15.41 6.46 -5.39
N LEU A 77 -15.44 6.38 -6.72
CA LEU A 77 -15.09 7.50 -7.57
C LEU A 77 -16.12 8.63 -7.47
N ALA A 78 -17.42 8.31 -7.46
CA ALA A 78 -18.48 9.29 -7.27
C ALA A 78 -18.36 10.00 -5.92
N ALA A 79 -18.14 9.24 -4.84
CA ALA A 79 -17.91 9.80 -3.51
C ALA A 79 -16.71 10.75 -3.47
N GLN A 80 -15.63 10.43 -4.19
CA GLN A 80 -14.44 11.27 -4.28
C GLN A 80 -14.68 12.54 -5.11
N LEU A 81 -15.20 12.42 -6.33
CA LEU A 81 -15.40 13.55 -7.24
C LEU A 81 -16.51 14.50 -6.78
N LEU A 82 -17.55 13.99 -6.12
CA LEU A 82 -18.70 14.78 -5.68
C LEU A 82 -18.60 15.21 -4.22
N CYS A 83 -17.46 14.98 -3.55
CA CYS A 83 -17.35 15.25 -2.11
C CYS A 83 -17.56 16.71 -1.72
N PHE A 84 -17.26 17.65 -2.62
CA PHE A 84 -17.52 19.07 -2.40
C PHE A 84 -19.03 19.39 -2.26
N LEU A 85 -19.93 18.58 -2.83
CA LEU A 85 -21.37 18.77 -2.67
C LEU A 85 -21.84 18.48 -1.24
N ALA A 86 -21.05 17.75 -0.44
CA ALA A 86 -21.39 17.43 0.93
C ALA A 86 -21.48 18.69 1.82
N PHE A 87 -20.81 19.78 1.45
CA PHE A 87 -20.89 21.06 2.16
C PHE A 87 -22.28 21.72 2.11
N LEU A 88 -23.14 21.33 1.17
CA LEU A 88 -24.47 21.92 1.00
C LEU A 88 -25.42 21.60 2.16
N ARG A 89 -25.19 20.50 2.88
CA ARG A 89 -26.00 20.06 4.02
C ARG A 89 -25.11 19.42 5.06
N ARG A 90 -25.27 19.79 6.34
CA ARG A 90 -24.50 19.20 7.45
C ARG A 90 -24.60 17.68 7.49
N ARG A 91 -25.80 17.14 7.23
CA ARG A 91 -26.05 15.69 7.22
C ARG A 91 -25.29 14.98 6.10
N TRP A 92 -25.12 15.62 4.95
CA TRP A 92 -24.33 15.05 3.84
C TRP A 92 -22.84 15.07 4.18
N LEU A 93 -22.36 16.16 4.78
CA LEU A 93 -20.98 16.25 5.25
C LEU A 93 -20.65 15.18 6.29
N ILE A 94 -21.53 14.95 7.27
CA ILE A 94 -21.39 13.86 8.25
C ILE A 94 -21.38 12.49 7.54
N GLY A 95 -22.39 12.23 6.70
CA GLY A 95 -22.54 10.95 6.02
C GLY A 95 -21.34 10.60 5.14
N LEU A 96 -20.84 11.56 4.37
CA LEU A 96 -19.71 11.34 3.48
C LEU A 96 -18.39 11.21 4.25
N THR A 97 -18.20 11.98 5.34
CA THR A 97 -17.02 11.83 6.21
C THR A 97 -16.99 10.43 6.85
N ALA A 98 -18.14 9.96 7.35
CA ALA A 98 -18.26 8.61 7.90
C ALA A 98 -18.05 7.52 6.83
N PHE A 99 -18.54 7.74 5.61
CA PHE A 99 -18.28 6.84 4.48
C PHE A 99 -16.78 6.69 4.20
N PHE A 100 -15.99 7.77 4.23
CA PHE A 100 -14.54 7.68 4.05
C PHE A 100 -13.87 6.86 5.15
N ASP A 101 -14.34 6.92 6.40
CA ASP A 101 -13.83 6.04 7.47
C ASP A 101 -14.17 4.58 7.25
N ILE A 102 -15.40 4.27 6.84
CA ILE A 102 -15.80 2.91 6.46
C ILE A 102 -14.89 2.40 5.33
N MET A 103 -14.60 3.24 4.33
CA MET A 103 -13.70 2.91 3.24
C MET A 103 -12.27 2.65 3.74
N HIS A 104 -11.72 3.49 4.63
CA HIS A 104 -10.38 3.26 5.20
C HIS A 104 -10.30 1.98 6.02
N ILE A 105 -11.31 1.68 6.82
CA ILE A 105 -11.40 0.43 7.59
C ILE A 105 -11.47 -0.76 6.64
N GLY A 106 -12.29 -0.67 5.59
CA GLY A 106 -12.36 -1.68 4.54
C GLY A 106 -11.00 -1.93 3.88
N ILE A 107 -10.31 -0.87 3.46
CA ILE A 107 -8.95 -0.96 2.89
C ILE A 107 -7.98 -1.63 3.87
N PHE A 108 -8.03 -1.28 5.16
CA PHE A 108 -7.19 -1.91 6.18
C PHE A 108 -7.46 -3.40 6.30
N LEU A 109 -8.72 -3.81 6.45
CA LEU A 109 -9.09 -5.23 6.58
C LEU A 109 -8.69 -6.04 5.34
N LEU A 110 -8.82 -5.45 4.15
CA LEU A 110 -8.58 -6.12 2.88
C LEU A 110 -7.09 -6.16 2.49
N SER A 111 -6.30 -5.15 2.84
CA SER A 111 -4.91 -4.98 2.33
C SER A 111 -3.84 -4.76 3.39
N GLY A 112 -4.22 -4.40 4.62
CA GLY A 112 -3.28 -4.05 5.71
C GLY A 112 -2.83 -2.59 5.76
N ALA A 113 -3.28 -1.73 4.83
CA ALA A 113 -2.97 -0.31 4.85
C ALA A 113 -3.86 0.47 5.83
N LEU A 114 -3.26 1.05 6.87
CA LEU A 114 -3.97 1.77 7.93
C LEU A 114 -3.80 3.29 7.81
N PHE A 115 -4.88 3.97 7.47
CA PHE A 115 -4.95 5.43 7.41
C PHE A 115 -5.40 6.03 8.76
N LEU A 116 -4.76 5.61 9.86
CA LEU A 116 -5.18 5.94 11.23
C LEU A 116 -5.41 7.44 11.46
N HIS A 117 -4.47 8.28 11.02
CA HIS A 117 -4.58 9.73 11.18
C HIS A 117 -5.79 10.32 10.44
N TRP A 118 -6.15 9.74 9.29
CA TRP A 118 -7.31 10.18 8.52
C TRP A 118 -8.60 9.73 9.21
N ILE A 119 -8.63 8.51 9.74
CA ILE A 119 -9.77 7.99 10.51
C ILE A 119 -10.01 8.85 11.75
N ILE A 120 -8.97 9.17 12.52
CA ILE A 120 -9.09 10.03 13.70
C ILE A 120 -9.62 11.41 13.29
N LEU A 121 -9.07 12.02 12.24
CA LEU A 121 -9.50 13.34 11.78
C LEU A 121 -10.96 13.35 11.31
N ASN A 122 -11.36 12.37 10.51
CA ASN A 122 -12.75 12.20 10.06
C ASN A 122 -13.71 12.00 11.24
N SER A 123 -13.35 11.13 12.19
CA SER A 123 -14.12 10.88 13.40
C SER A 123 -14.29 12.16 14.25
N LEU A 124 -13.24 12.99 14.38
CA LEU A 124 -13.32 14.29 15.03
C LEU A 124 -14.22 15.27 14.26
N ILE A 125 -14.13 15.31 12.93
CA ILE A 125 -15.02 16.12 12.09
C ILE A 125 -16.47 15.71 12.31
N VAL A 126 -16.80 14.42 12.28
CA VAL A 126 -18.15 13.90 12.57
C VAL A 126 -18.61 14.30 13.96
N ALA A 127 -17.76 14.15 14.99
CA ALA A 127 -18.08 14.51 16.37
C ALA A 127 -18.37 16.02 16.53
N VAL A 128 -17.61 16.88 15.85
CA VAL A 128 -17.87 18.34 15.86
C VAL A 128 -19.17 18.66 15.13
N LEU A 129 -19.36 18.12 13.92
CA LEU A 129 -20.52 18.42 13.09
C LEU A 129 -21.84 17.94 13.70
N THR A 130 -21.85 16.82 14.41
CA THR A 130 -23.05 16.32 15.11
C THR A 130 -23.54 17.28 16.19
N ARG A 131 -22.64 18.05 16.81
CA ARG A 131 -22.94 19.05 17.84
C ARG A 131 -23.32 20.43 17.28
N MET A 132 -23.11 20.68 15.99
CA MET A 132 -23.46 21.95 15.33
C MET A 132 -24.90 21.97 14.81
N LYS A 133 -25.53 23.15 14.79
CA LYS A 133 -26.84 23.34 14.14
C LYS A 133 -26.66 23.57 12.63
N GLU A 134 -27.65 23.21 11.82
CA GLU A 134 -27.62 23.47 10.37
C GLU A 134 -27.45 24.97 10.07
N SER A 135 -28.12 25.82 10.85
CA SER A 135 -28.05 27.28 10.72
C SER A 135 -26.67 27.87 10.98
N SER A 136 -25.72 27.08 11.51
CA SER A 136 -24.32 27.51 11.69
C SER A 136 -23.53 27.54 10.37
N PHE A 137 -24.08 26.98 9.28
CA PHE A 137 -23.45 26.94 7.97
C PHE A 137 -23.88 28.18 7.18
N SER A 138 -23.10 29.26 7.27
CA SER A 138 -23.33 30.43 6.42
C SER A 138 -22.98 30.10 4.96
N THR A 139 -23.65 30.73 4.01
CA THR A 139 -23.37 30.57 2.57
C THR A 139 -21.90 30.80 2.25
N THR A 140 -21.29 31.83 2.85
CA THR A 140 -19.85 32.10 2.70
C THR A 140 -19.00 30.92 3.15
N ALA A 141 -19.30 30.32 4.30
CA ALA A 141 -18.54 29.18 4.81
C ALA A 141 -18.67 27.94 3.91
N ILE A 142 -19.88 27.69 3.37
CA ILE A 142 -20.14 26.60 2.42
C ILE A 142 -19.33 26.81 1.15
N VAL A 143 -19.42 28.00 0.55
CA VAL A 143 -18.67 28.35 -0.67
C VAL A 143 -17.16 28.23 -0.42
N THR A 144 -16.66 28.71 0.72
CA THR A 144 -15.24 28.54 1.07
C THR A 144 -14.84 27.06 1.15
N GLY A 145 -15.65 26.21 1.79
CA GLY A 145 -15.36 24.77 1.86
C GLY A 145 -15.29 24.11 0.49
N ILE A 146 -16.23 24.44 -0.40
CA ILE A 146 -16.26 23.95 -1.79
C ILE A 146 -15.01 24.42 -2.55
N VAL A 147 -14.72 25.73 -2.53
CA VAL A 147 -13.58 26.31 -3.24
C VAL A 147 -12.27 25.70 -2.76
N VAL A 148 -12.08 25.55 -1.45
CA VAL A 148 -10.86 24.94 -0.90
C VAL A 148 -10.75 23.45 -1.25
N THR A 149 -11.87 22.72 -1.33
CA THR A 149 -11.87 21.32 -1.77
C THR A 149 -11.38 21.17 -3.21
N ILE A 150 -11.88 22.03 -4.12
CA ILE A 150 -11.61 21.92 -5.56
C ILE A 150 -10.24 22.52 -5.92
N PHE A 151 -9.92 23.70 -5.35
CA PHE A 151 -8.76 24.50 -5.76
C PHE A 151 -7.64 24.54 -4.72
N GLY A 152 -7.82 23.93 -3.55
CA GLY A 152 -6.82 23.96 -2.47
C GLY A 152 -5.46 23.36 -2.87
N ASP A 153 -5.46 22.42 -3.81
CA ASP A 153 -4.24 21.79 -4.35
C ASP A 153 -3.27 22.79 -5.01
N ALA A 154 -3.76 23.95 -5.46
CA ALA A 154 -2.90 25.01 -6.00
C ALA A 154 -2.08 25.75 -4.92
N VAL A 155 -2.45 25.61 -3.64
CA VAL A 155 -1.85 26.34 -2.52
C VAL A 155 -1.13 25.39 -1.55
N PHE A 156 -1.68 24.21 -1.32
CA PHE A 156 -1.10 23.19 -0.46
C PHE A 156 -1.21 21.81 -1.08
N TYR A 157 -0.33 20.90 -0.65
CA TYR A 157 -0.30 19.54 -1.16
C TYR A 157 -1.57 18.76 -0.78
N ASN A 158 -2.23 18.16 -1.78
CA ASN A 158 -3.23 17.12 -1.58
C ASN A 158 -2.72 15.77 -2.09
N ALA A 159 -3.05 14.70 -1.37
CA ALA A 159 -2.78 13.34 -1.81
C ALA A 159 -3.52 13.03 -3.12
N ARG A 160 -2.80 12.41 -4.06
CA ARG A 160 -3.32 12.00 -5.38
C ARG A 160 -3.23 10.49 -5.51
N LEU A 161 -4.22 9.79 -4.96
CA LEU A 161 -4.27 8.34 -4.94
C LEU A 161 -4.97 7.79 -6.20
N GLY A 162 -4.33 7.96 -7.35
CA GLY A 162 -4.76 7.42 -8.65
C GLY A 162 -3.68 6.56 -9.28
N TRP A 163 -3.95 5.28 -9.43
CA TRP A 163 -3.07 4.27 -10.04
C TRP A 163 -3.92 3.13 -10.59
N TYR A 164 -3.29 2.26 -11.38
CA TYR A 164 -3.85 0.95 -11.65
C TYR A 164 -3.27 -0.11 -10.71
N ASP A 165 -4.08 -1.11 -10.38
CA ASP A 165 -3.71 -2.26 -9.59
C ASP A 165 -3.30 -3.43 -10.51
N SER A 166 -2.56 -4.38 -9.96
CA SER A 166 -1.95 -5.49 -10.70
C SER A 166 -2.00 -6.78 -9.91
N ARG A 167 -2.11 -7.90 -10.64
CA ARG A 167 -1.94 -9.26 -10.12
C ARG A 167 -0.51 -9.77 -10.24
N GLN A 168 0.23 -9.29 -11.24
CA GLN A 168 1.67 -9.50 -11.38
C GLN A 168 2.44 -8.37 -10.72
N ILE A 169 2.97 -8.64 -9.53
CA ILE A 169 3.50 -7.62 -8.63
C ILE A 169 4.97 -7.84 -8.34
N ARG A 170 5.68 -6.75 -8.09
CA ARG A 170 7.06 -6.74 -7.66
C ARG A 170 7.13 -6.61 -6.15
N GLN A 171 7.58 -7.64 -5.46
CA GLN A 171 7.68 -7.66 -4.00
C GLN A 171 9.13 -7.63 -3.56
N ALA A 172 9.45 -6.62 -2.77
CA ALA A 172 10.73 -6.53 -2.08
C ALA A 172 10.58 -6.93 -0.63
N HIS A 173 11.52 -7.71 -0.10
CA HIS A 173 11.54 -8.06 1.31
C HIS A 173 12.94 -8.46 1.78
N PHE A 174 13.12 -8.49 3.09
CA PHE A 174 14.30 -9.09 3.72
C PHE A 174 13.98 -10.49 4.20
N GLU A 175 14.98 -11.36 4.14
CA GLU A 175 15.02 -12.62 4.86
C GLU A 175 16.16 -12.60 5.87
N ALA A 176 15.95 -13.30 6.98
CA ALA A 176 16.95 -13.56 8.01
C ALA A 176 17.37 -15.02 7.94
N LEU A 177 18.68 -15.26 8.01
CA LEU A 177 19.26 -16.59 8.17
C LEU A 177 19.27 -16.93 9.65
N THR A 178 18.65 -18.03 10.03
CA THR A 178 18.68 -18.53 11.41
C THR A 178 19.98 -19.29 11.70
N LYS A 179 20.29 -19.55 12.98
CA LYS A 179 21.42 -20.40 13.38
C LYS A 179 21.32 -21.83 12.85
N GLU A 180 20.11 -22.31 12.63
CA GLU A 180 19.80 -23.63 12.08
C GLU A 180 20.04 -23.69 10.57
N GLY A 181 20.21 -22.54 9.91
CA GLY A 181 20.51 -22.44 8.48
C GLY A 181 19.30 -22.14 7.59
N ASP A 182 18.12 -21.88 8.18
CA ASP A 182 16.91 -21.56 7.43
C ASP A 182 16.82 -20.08 7.09
N TRP A 183 16.34 -19.76 5.88
CA TRP A 183 15.97 -18.40 5.51
C TRP A 183 14.49 -18.15 5.81
N VAL A 184 14.22 -17.19 6.68
CA VAL A 184 12.85 -16.81 7.07
C VAL A 184 12.56 -15.37 6.68
N ARG A 185 11.37 -15.12 6.16
CA ARG A 185 10.96 -13.76 5.76
C ARG A 185 10.79 -12.86 6.99
N VAL A 186 11.55 -11.77 7.01
CA VAL A 186 11.48 -10.75 8.06
C VAL A 186 10.16 -10.01 7.97
N ALA A 187 9.46 -9.88 9.10
CA ALA A 187 8.30 -9.00 9.22
C ALA A 187 8.75 -7.54 9.08
N PRO A 188 8.28 -6.76 8.08
CA PRO A 188 8.69 -5.35 7.96
C PRO A 188 8.44 -4.48 9.21
N SER A 189 7.44 -4.82 10.03
CA SER A 189 7.20 -4.18 11.34
C SER A 189 8.37 -4.31 12.32
N PHE A 190 9.24 -5.32 12.17
CA PHE A 190 10.50 -5.46 12.92
C PHE A 190 11.34 -4.18 12.90
N PHE A 191 11.30 -3.44 11.79
CA PHE A 191 12.04 -2.20 11.57
C PHE A 191 11.34 -0.94 12.11
N ARG A 192 10.21 -1.09 12.84
CA ARG A 192 9.50 -0.03 13.60
C ARG A 192 9.26 1.26 12.80
N ASP A 193 9.92 2.35 13.14
CA ASP A 193 9.83 3.67 12.50
C ASP A 193 10.23 3.64 11.01
N ALA A 194 11.06 2.67 10.60
CA ALA A 194 11.42 2.48 9.21
C ALA A 194 10.49 1.52 8.46
N SER A 195 9.57 0.81 9.13
CA SER A 195 8.69 -0.23 8.52
C SER A 195 7.97 0.25 7.26
N TYR A 196 7.50 1.51 7.22
CA TYR A 196 6.89 2.07 6.02
C TYR A 196 7.83 2.07 4.82
N LEU A 197 9.12 2.35 5.02
CA LEU A 197 10.12 2.30 3.94
C LEU A 197 10.31 0.88 3.42
N LEU A 198 10.34 -0.11 4.33
CA LEU A 198 10.50 -1.54 4.01
C LEU A 198 9.35 -2.06 3.14
N TYR A 199 8.18 -1.49 3.32
CA TYR A 199 7.00 -1.76 2.52
C TYR A 199 6.97 -0.93 1.23
N ALA A 200 7.24 0.37 1.30
CA ALA A 200 7.00 1.31 0.19
C ALA A 200 8.18 1.49 -0.79
N ARG A 201 9.36 0.91 -0.52
CA ARG A 201 10.57 1.14 -1.33
C ARG A 201 11.30 -0.16 -1.64
N HIS A 202 11.91 -0.20 -2.83
CA HIS A 202 12.91 -1.21 -3.16
C HIS A 202 14.30 -0.70 -2.75
N PHE A 203 14.92 -1.34 -1.75
CA PHE A 203 16.23 -0.99 -1.21
C PHE A 203 17.38 -1.49 -2.10
N GLY A 204 18.45 -0.70 -2.24
CA GLY A 204 19.74 -1.16 -2.79
C GLY A 204 19.79 -1.44 -4.28
N TYR A 205 18.65 -1.65 -4.94
CA TYR A 205 18.59 -1.88 -6.38
C TYR A 205 18.62 -0.56 -7.15
N GLN A 206 19.62 -0.42 -8.02
CA GLN A 206 19.71 0.67 -9.00
C GLN A 206 18.81 0.44 -10.23
N GLU A 207 17.91 -0.55 -10.18
CA GLU A 207 16.95 -0.86 -11.26
C GLU A 207 15.95 0.27 -11.60
N TYR A 208 16.01 1.41 -10.90
CA TYR A 208 15.32 2.63 -11.33
C TYR A 208 16.15 3.51 -12.26
N ARG A 209 17.45 3.20 -12.44
CA ARG A 209 18.40 3.88 -13.33
C ARG A 209 18.66 3.11 -14.62
N ARG A 210 18.20 1.86 -14.71
CA ARG A 210 18.31 0.94 -15.85
C ARG A 210 16.99 0.19 -16.01
N GLU A 211 16.78 -0.46 -17.16
CA GLU A 211 15.64 -1.37 -17.34
C GLU A 211 15.67 -2.47 -16.28
N SER A 212 14.55 -2.68 -15.59
CA SER A 212 14.41 -3.74 -14.58
C SER A 212 13.94 -5.02 -15.26
N GLY A 213 14.53 -6.16 -14.89
CA GLY A 213 14.01 -7.48 -15.26
C GLY A 213 12.69 -7.83 -14.57
N HIS A 214 12.25 -7.01 -13.60
CA HIS A 214 10.99 -7.16 -12.87
C HIS A 214 9.88 -6.29 -13.47
N VAL A 215 8.64 -6.67 -13.17
CA VAL A 215 7.45 -5.87 -13.51
C VAL A 215 7.51 -4.46 -12.86
N PRO A 216 7.12 -3.38 -13.56
CA PRO A 216 7.23 -2.00 -13.09
C PRO A 216 6.09 -1.60 -12.13
N THR A 217 5.86 -2.38 -11.07
CA THR A 217 4.87 -2.09 -10.02
C THR A 217 5.52 -1.63 -8.73
N SER A 218 4.75 -0.94 -7.87
CA SER A 218 5.11 -0.80 -6.45
C SER A 218 4.96 -2.15 -5.72
N ALA A 219 5.45 -2.22 -4.48
CA ALA A 219 5.27 -3.40 -3.62
C ALA A 219 3.78 -3.79 -3.42
N TRP A 220 2.86 -2.82 -3.53
CA TRP A 220 1.41 -3.01 -3.42
C TRP A 220 0.75 -3.34 -4.76
N GLY A 221 1.53 -3.60 -5.82
CA GLY A 221 1.00 -3.85 -7.16
C GLY A 221 0.51 -2.61 -7.88
N GLN A 222 0.87 -1.41 -7.41
CA GLN A 222 0.36 -0.16 -7.97
C GLN A 222 1.19 0.27 -9.18
N ILE A 223 0.53 0.73 -10.23
CA ILE A 223 1.10 1.16 -11.51
C ILE A 223 0.79 2.66 -11.72
N GLY A 224 1.80 3.44 -12.09
CA GLY A 224 1.63 4.88 -12.36
C GLY A 224 1.83 5.82 -11.17
N ILE A 225 2.08 5.31 -9.95
CA ILE A 225 2.41 6.16 -8.77
C ILE A 225 3.79 6.81 -8.90
N ARG A 226 4.72 6.14 -9.59
CA ARG A 226 6.08 6.64 -9.83
C ARG A 226 6.31 6.61 -11.34
N LYS A 227 7.15 7.53 -11.83
CA LYS A 227 7.72 7.48 -13.18
C LYS A 227 8.64 6.27 -13.29
N VAL A 228 8.09 5.06 -13.30
CA VAL A 228 8.81 3.84 -13.66
C VAL A 228 8.67 3.74 -15.16
N GLN A 229 9.78 3.89 -15.89
CA GLN A 229 9.72 3.72 -17.33
C GLN A 229 9.50 2.23 -17.64
N PRO A 230 8.55 1.89 -18.52
CA PRO A 230 8.42 0.51 -18.99
C PRO A 230 9.74 0.06 -19.60
N LYS A 231 9.96 -1.27 -19.53
CA LYS A 231 11.17 -1.93 -20.02
C LYS A 231 11.52 -1.58 -21.47
N SER A 232 10.54 -1.22 -22.28
CA SER A 232 10.72 -0.47 -23.53
C SER A 232 9.36 0.05 -23.98
N SER A 233 9.34 1.03 -24.89
CA SER A 233 8.10 1.44 -25.58
C SER A 233 7.50 0.33 -26.46
N GLU A 234 8.21 -0.77 -26.69
CA GLU A 234 7.76 -1.91 -27.50
C GLU A 234 6.90 -2.90 -26.71
N ILE A 235 7.12 -3.02 -25.38
CA ILE A 235 6.35 -3.94 -24.51
C ILE A 235 5.05 -3.29 -24.04
N ALA A 236 5.15 -2.05 -23.58
CA ALA A 236 4.01 -1.24 -23.18
C ALA A 236 4.36 0.24 -23.32
N SER A 237 3.48 0.97 -23.98
CA SER A 237 3.59 2.40 -24.22
C SER A 237 2.90 3.25 -23.14
N SER A 238 2.08 2.62 -22.29
CA SER A 238 1.27 3.28 -21.26
C SER A 238 1.15 2.44 -19.97
N ASN A 239 0.83 3.09 -18.85
CA ASN A 239 0.49 2.43 -17.59
C ASN A 239 -0.76 1.55 -17.73
N TYR A 240 -1.69 1.97 -18.58
CA TYR A 240 -2.86 1.18 -18.92
C TYR A 240 -2.50 -0.16 -19.59
N GLU A 241 -1.61 -0.19 -20.58
CA GLU A 241 -1.13 -1.44 -21.19
C GLU A 241 -0.38 -2.32 -20.19
N ILE A 242 0.44 -1.73 -19.32
CA ILE A 242 1.07 -2.47 -18.21
C ILE A 242 0.00 -3.11 -17.33
N MET A 243 -1.06 -2.40 -16.96
CA MET A 243 -2.16 -2.96 -16.16
C MET A 243 -2.80 -4.15 -16.87
N LYS A 244 -3.11 -4.05 -18.16
CA LYS A 244 -3.73 -5.16 -18.92
C LYS A 244 -2.85 -6.40 -18.91
N LEU A 245 -1.57 -6.25 -19.25
CA LEU A 245 -0.60 -7.36 -19.27
C LEU A 245 -0.43 -7.98 -17.88
N THR A 246 -0.31 -7.16 -16.85
CA THR A 246 -0.04 -7.62 -15.49
C THR A 246 -1.26 -8.23 -14.80
N ASN A 247 -2.48 -7.85 -15.21
CA ASN A 247 -3.72 -8.49 -14.78
C ASN A 247 -3.82 -9.94 -15.29
N GLU A 248 -3.25 -10.22 -16.47
CA GLU A 248 -3.15 -11.56 -17.06
C GLU A 248 -1.85 -12.29 -16.68
N CYS A 249 -1.01 -11.67 -15.86
CA CYS A 249 0.32 -12.15 -15.53
C CYS A 249 1.20 -12.45 -16.76
N ALA A 250 1.06 -11.64 -17.80
CA ALA A 250 1.72 -11.76 -19.09
C ALA A 250 2.83 -10.72 -19.31
N TYR A 251 3.07 -9.80 -18.36
CA TYR A 251 4.16 -8.83 -18.50
C TYR A 251 5.50 -9.57 -18.51
N PRO A 252 6.35 -9.37 -19.53
CA PRO A 252 7.58 -10.13 -19.66
C PRO A 252 8.55 -9.79 -18.53
N VAL A 253 9.14 -10.83 -17.94
CA VAL A 253 10.20 -10.72 -16.93
C VAL A 253 11.44 -11.44 -17.41
N GLU A 254 12.61 -10.98 -16.95
CA GLU A 254 13.87 -11.64 -17.24
C GLU A 254 14.28 -12.60 -16.13
N GLN A 255 14.92 -13.70 -16.52
CA GLN A 255 15.58 -14.60 -15.58
C GLN A 255 16.72 -13.84 -14.89
N PRO A 256 16.94 -14.09 -13.59
CA PRO A 256 17.80 -13.24 -12.78
C PRO A 256 19.24 -13.31 -13.24
N ILE A 257 19.77 -12.16 -13.66
CA ILE A 257 21.19 -11.89 -13.52
C ILE A 257 21.34 -11.48 -12.06
N THR A 258 22.06 -12.25 -11.24
CA THR A 258 22.52 -11.76 -9.92
C THR A 258 23.08 -10.37 -10.16
N PRO A 259 22.49 -9.28 -9.66
CA PRO A 259 22.78 -7.98 -10.23
C PRO A 259 24.24 -7.68 -9.95
N PRO A 260 25.04 -7.35 -10.97
CA PRO A 260 26.30 -6.66 -10.77
C PRO A 260 26.12 -5.34 -9.98
N ASP A 261 24.87 -4.87 -9.86
CA ASP A 261 24.48 -3.54 -9.41
C ASP A 261 23.77 -3.49 -8.03
N TYR A 262 23.65 -4.60 -7.28
CA TYR A 262 23.18 -4.51 -5.89
C TYR A 262 24.30 -4.00 -5.00
N ASP A 263 24.18 -2.74 -4.58
CA ASP A 263 25.12 -2.13 -3.66
C ASP A 263 24.82 -2.60 -2.23
N ALA A 264 25.40 -3.74 -1.84
CA ALA A 264 25.28 -4.33 -0.51
C ALA A 264 25.76 -3.42 0.62
N ALA A 265 26.73 -2.55 0.31
CA ALA A 265 27.33 -1.66 1.29
C ALA A 265 26.34 -0.58 1.75
N ARG A 266 25.36 -0.21 0.93
CA ARG A 266 24.37 0.81 1.28
C ARG A 266 23.33 0.38 2.33
N PRO A 267 22.63 -0.75 2.20
CA PRO A 267 21.64 -1.16 3.19
C PRO A 267 22.26 -1.82 4.43
N ALA A 268 23.48 -2.39 4.34
CA ALA A 268 24.07 -3.13 5.45
C ALA A 268 24.17 -2.35 6.78
N PRO A 269 24.68 -1.10 6.84
CA PRO A 269 24.73 -0.35 8.09
C PRO A 269 23.35 -0.10 8.70
N PHE A 270 22.34 0.16 7.85
CA PHE A 270 20.97 0.36 8.28
C PHE A 270 20.38 -0.93 8.87
N ILE A 271 20.54 -2.06 8.17
CA ILE A 271 20.02 -3.36 8.63
C ILE A 271 20.69 -3.81 9.91
N LEU A 272 22.02 -3.70 10.00
CA LEU A 272 22.77 -4.04 11.21
C LEU A 272 22.42 -3.13 12.39
N GLY A 273 22.19 -1.83 12.16
CA GLY A 273 21.70 -0.92 13.19
C GLY A 273 20.34 -1.32 13.74
N GLN A 274 19.41 -1.74 12.88
CA GLN A 274 18.08 -2.20 13.29
C GLN A 274 18.13 -3.55 14.02
N HIS A 275 18.99 -4.47 13.57
CA HIS A 275 19.26 -5.72 14.28
C HIS A 275 19.80 -5.47 15.69
N ASN A 276 20.84 -4.65 15.83
CA ASN A 276 21.43 -4.33 17.13
C ASN A 276 20.40 -3.70 18.08
N ARG A 277 19.53 -2.82 17.55
CA ARG A 277 18.41 -2.28 18.31
C ARG A 277 17.45 -3.38 18.78
N ALA A 278 17.10 -4.32 17.92
CA ALA A 278 16.22 -5.42 18.29
C ALA A 278 16.83 -6.32 19.39
N VAL A 279 18.11 -6.68 19.28
CA VAL A 279 18.83 -7.44 20.30
C VAL A 279 18.87 -6.70 21.64
N ASN A 280 19.15 -5.38 21.61
CA ASN A 280 19.16 -4.55 22.81
C ASN A 280 17.77 -4.46 23.46
N LEU A 281 16.72 -4.33 22.64
CA LEU A 281 15.34 -4.30 23.14
C LEU A 281 14.92 -5.65 23.71
N ALA A 282 15.24 -6.77 23.08
CA ALA A 282 14.95 -8.10 23.61
C ALA A 282 15.59 -8.34 25.00
N SER A 283 16.64 -7.59 25.32
CA SER A 283 17.34 -7.65 26.61
C SER A 283 16.75 -6.70 27.67
N SER A 284 15.78 -5.87 27.31
CA SER A 284 15.21 -4.84 28.18
C SER A 284 13.95 -5.33 28.89
N ALA A 285 13.85 -5.05 30.20
CA ALA A 285 12.66 -5.38 31.00
C ALA A 285 11.38 -4.61 30.58
N VAL A 286 11.51 -3.58 29.75
CA VAL A 286 10.40 -2.69 29.30
C VAL A 286 10.19 -2.79 27.79
N ALA A 287 10.60 -3.90 27.17
CA ALA A 287 10.50 -4.07 25.72
C ALA A 287 9.03 -4.16 25.28
N VAL A 288 8.56 -3.14 24.56
CA VAL A 288 7.29 -3.21 23.82
C VAL A 288 7.56 -3.89 22.48
N GLY A 289 6.91 -5.04 22.25
CA GLY A 289 7.03 -5.79 21.00
C GLY A 289 6.72 -4.91 19.78
N TYR A 290 7.44 -5.13 18.67
CA TYR A 290 7.32 -4.28 17.50
C TYR A 290 5.90 -4.27 16.91
N ASN A 291 5.12 -5.34 17.07
CA ASN A 291 3.73 -5.42 16.63
C ASN A 291 2.80 -4.39 17.30
N PHE A 292 3.17 -3.87 18.48
CA PHE A 292 2.40 -2.83 19.18
C PHE A 292 2.85 -1.40 18.84
N TYR A 293 3.92 -1.25 18.06
CA TYR A 293 4.30 0.05 17.54
C TYR A 293 3.27 0.49 16.49
N PRO A 294 2.79 1.75 16.50
CA PRO A 294 1.85 2.21 15.48
C PRO A 294 2.50 2.21 14.09
N HIS A 295 2.00 1.35 13.20
CA HIS A 295 2.48 1.25 11.82
C HIS A 295 1.46 1.79 10.81
N HIS A 296 1.95 2.30 9.68
CA HIS A 296 1.08 2.61 8.53
C HIS A 296 0.65 1.34 7.77
N HIS A 297 1.53 0.34 7.72
CA HIS A 297 1.25 -1.01 7.25
C HIS A 297 1.72 -1.98 8.32
N TYR A 298 0.84 -2.87 8.78
CA TYR A 298 1.18 -3.83 9.82
C TYR A 298 1.68 -5.13 9.19
N SER A 299 2.75 -5.71 9.71
CA SER A 299 3.04 -7.13 9.49
C SER A 299 2.11 -7.94 10.36
N MET A 300 1.28 -8.78 9.73
CA MET A 300 0.38 -9.65 10.46
C MET A 300 1.17 -10.81 11.07
N PRO A 301 1.18 -11.00 12.40
CA PRO A 301 2.02 -12.01 13.04
C PRO A 301 1.75 -13.43 12.50
N PHE A 302 0.50 -13.74 12.16
CA PHE A 302 0.12 -15.04 11.61
C PHE A 302 0.60 -15.28 10.17
N LEU A 303 0.99 -14.24 9.41
CA LEU A 303 1.64 -14.36 8.09
C LEU A 303 3.17 -14.41 8.21
N HIS A 304 3.72 -14.13 9.39
CA HIS A 304 5.14 -14.11 9.69
C HIS A 304 5.53 -15.09 10.81
N ARG A 305 4.74 -16.14 11.07
CA ARG A 305 4.89 -17.01 12.25
C ARG A 305 6.31 -17.53 12.48
N ALA A 306 7.01 -17.91 11.41
CA ALA A 306 8.39 -18.40 11.50
C ALA A 306 9.35 -17.31 12.01
N PHE A 307 9.15 -16.06 11.61
CA PHE A 307 9.95 -14.93 12.07
C PHE A 307 9.50 -14.42 13.44
N GLU A 308 8.19 -14.43 13.73
CA GLU A 308 7.66 -14.04 15.06
C GLU A 308 8.14 -14.98 16.18
N ALA A 309 8.43 -16.24 15.85
CA ALA A 309 8.99 -17.21 16.78
C ALA A 309 10.51 -17.11 16.95
N LEU A 310 11.18 -16.26 16.15
CA LEU A 310 12.64 -16.16 16.12
C LEU A 310 13.13 -15.13 17.13
N GLU A 311 14.03 -15.54 18.00
CA GLU A 311 14.77 -14.61 18.85
C GLU A 311 15.76 -13.81 18.00
N PRO A 312 15.83 -12.47 18.12
CA PRO A 312 16.75 -11.66 17.32
C PRO A 312 18.21 -12.13 17.39
N ARG A 313 18.62 -12.74 18.51
CA ARG A 313 19.98 -13.26 18.75
C ARG A 313 20.30 -14.55 17.99
N ASP A 314 19.28 -15.19 17.40
CA ASP A 314 19.41 -16.39 16.59
C ASP A 314 19.50 -16.08 15.09
N ILE A 315 19.46 -14.79 14.73
CA ILE A 315 19.70 -14.32 13.38
C ILE A 315 21.21 -14.16 13.15
N VAL A 316 21.76 -14.88 12.18
CA VAL A 316 23.20 -14.84 11.85
C VAL A 316 23.51 -13.96 10.62
N ALA A 317 22.54 -13.78 9.73
CA ALA A 317 22.69 -12.91 8.57
C ALA A 317 21.33 -12.43 8.06
N TYR A 318 21.35 -11.40 7.21
CA TYR A 318 20.20 -10.97 6.42
C TYR A 318 20.52 -11.05 4.94
N ARG A 319 19.49 -11.14 4.11
CA ARG A 319 19.59 -10.88 2.67
C ARG A 319 18.33 -10.14 2.21
N TYR A 320 18.45 -9.43 1.11
CA TYR A 320 17.34 -8.69 0.52
C TYR A 320 16.95 -9.34 -0.80
N LEU A 321 15.66 -9.54 -1.03
CA LEU A 321 15.13 -10.22 -2.21
C LEU A 321 14.14 -9.32 -2.92
N VAL A 322 14.10 -9.47 -4.24
CA VAL A 322 13.06 -8.89 -5.09
C VAL A 322 12.46 -10.02 -5.91
N ASP A 323 11.17 -10.24 -5.74
CA ASP A 323 10.42 -11.20 -6.55
C ASP A 323 9.51 -10.43 -7.51
N THR A 324 9.36 -10.91 -8.74
CA THR A 324 8.11 -10.71 -9.47
C THR A 324 7.26 -11.96 -9.31
N VAL A 325 6.05 -11.77 -8.80
CA VAL A 325 5.10 -12.84 -8.60
C VAL A 325 3.80 -12.55 -9.30
N CYS A 326 3.16 -13.60 -9.78
CA CYS A 326 1.76 -13.59 -10.16
C CYS A 326 0.94 -14.13 -8.99
N LEU A 327 -0.05 -13.35 -8.55
CA LEU A 327 -0.99 -13.76 -7.51
C LEU A 327 -2.38 -14.01 -8.12
N ASP A 328 -3.05 -15.03 -7.60
CA ASP A 328 -4.43 -15.37 -7.95
C ASP A 328 -5.14 -16.08 -6.80
N VAL A 329 -6.41 -16.40 -7.00
CA VAL A 329 -7.14 -17.39 -6.21
C VAL A 329 -7.46 -18.60 -7.09
N ALA A 330 -7.13 -19.79 -6.60
CA ALA A 330 -7.57 -21.06 -7.19
C ALA A 330 -7.95 -22.02 -6.07
N ASP A 331 -9.02 -22.80 -6.29
CA ASP A 331 -9.51 -23.81 -5.34
C ASP A 331 -9.70 -23.27 -3.90
N GLY A 332 -10.19 -22.03 -3.80
CA GLY A 332 -10.46 -21.37 -2.52
C GLY A 332 -9.21 -20.99 -1.72
N LYS A 333 -8.04 -20.88 -2.37
CA LYS A 333 -6.78 -20.46 -1.76
C LYS A 333 -6.05 -19.45 -2.62
N VAL A 334 -5.22 -18.63 -2.00
CA VAL A 334 -4.33 -17.72 -2.72
C VAL A 334 -3.18 -18.51 -3.34
N VAL A 335 -3.00 -18.40 -4.64
CA VAL A 335 -1.89 -18.98 -5.38
C VAL A 335 -0.84 -17.92 -5.64
N ARG A 336 0.42 -18.26 -5.35
CA ARG A 336 1.58 -17.42 -5.62
C ARG A 336 2.54 -18.14 -6.56
N ARG A 337 2.71 -17.60 -7.77
CA ARG A 337 3.70 -18.09 -8.74
C ARG A 337 4.83 -17.10 -8.87
N VAL A 338 6.04 -17.50 -8.44
CA VAL A 338 7.26 -16.71 -8.67
C VAL A 338 7.62 -16.79 -10.15
N MET A 339 7.74 -15.63 -10.79
CA MET A 339 8.07 -15.53 -12.22
C MET A 339 9.55 -15.21 -12.43
N THR A 340 10.11 -14.36 -11.58
CA THR A 340 11.54 -14.12 -11.47
C THR A 340 11.88 -13.70 -10.05
N GLN A 341 13.11 -13.97 -9.61
CA GLN A 341 13.60 -13.65 -8.27
C GLN A 341 15.03 -13.20 -8.36
N THR A 342 15.33 -12.08 -7.72
CA THR A 342 16.68 -11.54 -7.65
C THR A 342 17.14 -11.51 -6.20
N LEU A 343 18.25 -12.21 -5.95
CA LEU A 343 18.84 -12.37 -4.63
C LEU A 343 19.92 -11.31 -4.41
N GLY A 344 19.76 -10.55 -3.34
CA GLY A 344 20.82 -9.72 -2.80
C GLY A 344 21.88 -10.56 -2.08
N PRO A 345 23.12 -10.04 -1.97
CA PRO A 345 24.18 -10.62 -1.18
C PRO A 345 23.81 -10.69 0.30
N ARG A 346 24.50 -11.62 0.97
CA ARG A 346 24.42 -11.87 2.39
C ARG A 346 25.04 -10.70 3.19
N ILE A 347 24.35 -10.28 4.24
CA ILE A 347 24.77 -9.26 5.20
C ILE A 347 24.92 -9.96 6.56
N ASP A 348 26.15 -10.32 6.91
CA ASP A 348 26.43 -11.01 8.18
C ASP A 348 26.24 -10.11 9.38
N VAL A 349 25.52 -10.60 10.38
CA VAL A 349 25.50 -10.03 11.72
C VAL A 349 26.83 -10.40 12.37
N ARG A 350 27.72 -9.43 12.56
CA ARG A 350 28.99 -9.69 13.27
C ARG A 350 28.65 -10.18 14.68
N GLN A 351 29.13 -11.39 15.02
CA GLN A 351 29.06 -11.93 16.37
C GLN A 351 30.02 -11.20 17.30
#